data_AF-A0A818NRI8-F1
#
_entry.id   AF-A0A818NRI8-F1
#
_cell.length_a   1.000
_cell.length_b   1.000
_cell.length_c   1.000
_cell.angle_alpha   90.00
_cell.angle_beta   90.00
_cell.angle_gamma   90.00
#
_symmetry.space_group_name_H-M   'P 1'
#
loop_
_entity.id
_entity.type
_entity.pdbx_description
1 polymer ?
#
loop_
_entity_poly.entity_id
_entity_poly.type
_entity_poly.pdbx_seq_one_letter_code
_entity_poly.pdbx_strand_id
1 'polypeptide(L)'
;QLSSLYISNNLIKPIPTTFNQISHINFDISNNPLNCTCTLKWLIKWFETINLLNKINCQKSKYLNENDFCLNKKNFLFITPEQSQIVYQNDPFTLNCSSNTKTYWTFNEKFYSNNSTIFIPYLYLNHSGLWTCHSFNLNRSISLHVLNIQTNHFCQSLQMDTSKGHFYWPRTLTGQIIQLKCPFGSAAWLINSYDDPKAYYTCSFNRQWIDLDLSQCAFRTNIS
;
A
#
# COMPACT_ATOMS: atom_id res chain seq x y z
N GLN A 1 -33.07 13.22 7.58
CA GLN A 1 -32.37 14.44 7.12
C GLN A 1 -31.18 14.66 8.03
N LEU A 2 -29.97 14.75 7.49
CA LEU A 2 -28.77 15.05 8.29
C LEU A 2 -28.67 16.57 8.44
N SER A 3 -28.77 17.08 9.67
CA SER A 3 -28.75 18.53 9.95
C SER A 3 -27.42 19.01 10.52
N SER A 4 -26.64 18.12 11.14
CA SER A 4 -25.35 18.44 11.76
C SER A 4 -24.37 17.27 11.62
N LEU A 5 -23.10 17.57 11.34
CA LEU A 5 -22.01 16.61 11.28
C LEU A 5 -20.70 17.26 11.76
N TYR A 6 -20.15 16.77 12.87
CA TYR A 6 -18.90 17.24 13.46
C TYR A 6 -17.88 16.12 13.44
N ILE A 7 -16.85 16.26 12.61
CA ILE A 7 -15.78 15.28 12.37
C ILE A 7 -14.40 15.97 12.41
N SER A 8 -14.27 17.04 13.18
CA SER A 8 -12.99 17.71 13.41
C SER A 8 -12.01 16.83 14.19
N ASN A 9 -10.70 17.11 14.05
CA ASN A 9 -9.60 16.39 14.70
C ASN A 9 -9.53 14.88 14.38
N ASN A 10 -9.76 14.52 13.13
CA ASN A 10 -9.68 13.13 12.67
C ASN A 10 -8.55 12.94 11.62
N LEU A 11 -8.43 11.73 11.07
CA LEU A 11 -7.44 11.38 10.03
C LEU A 11 -8.08 11.25 8.64
N ILE A 12 -9.14 12.00 8.39
CA ILE A 12 -9.90 11.93 7.13
C ILE A 12 -9.05 12.52 6.01
N LYS A 13 -8.91 11.74 4.93
CA LYS A 13 -8.14 12.10 3.74
C LYS A 13 -9.07 12.42 2.56
N PRO A 14 -9.92 11.50 2.07
CA PRO A 14 -10.94 11.83 1.08
C PRO A 14 -12.30 12.19 1.71
N ILE A 15 -13.07 13.03 1.03
CA ILE A 15 -14.49 13.28 1.33
C ILE A 15 -15.33 12.80 0.13
N PRO A 16 -16.34 11.94 0.33
CA PRO A 16 -17.22 11.49 -0.75
C PRO A 16 -18.00 12.64 -1.38
N THR A 17 -18.21 12.59 -2.70
CA THR A 17 -18.96 13.60 -3.48
C THR A 17 -20.44 13.70 -3.12
N THR A 18 -20.98 12.72 -2.38
CA THR A 18 -22.38 12.65 -1.93
C THR A 18 -22.80 13.84 -1.06
N PHE A 19 -21.86 14.52 -0.41
CA PHE A 19 -22.13 15.70 0.43
C PHE A 19 -22.56 16.94 -0.36
N ASN A 20 -22.29 17.02 -1.67
CA ASN A 20 -22.75 18.13 -2.53
C ASN A 20 -24.27 18.34 -2.55
N GLN A 21 -25.05 17.32 -2.18
CA GLN A 21 -26.51 17.38 -2.22
C GLN A 21 -27.11 18.01 -0.96
N ILE A 22 -26.28 18.35 0.04
CA ILE A 22 -26.74 18.84 1.33
C ILE A 22 -26.52 20.36 1.38
N SER A 23 -27.56 21.14 1.18
CA SER A 23 -27.50 22.62 1.18
C SER A 23 -27.53 23.24 2.58
N HIS A 24 -28.04 22.51 3.58
CA HIS A 24 -28.24 23.01 4.95
C HIS A 24 -27.70 21.99 5.95
N ILE A 25 -26.42 22.14 6.32
CA ILE A 25 -25.77 21.31 7.32
C ILE A 25 -24.85 22.15 8.21
N ASN A 26 -24.93 21.91 9.51
CA ASN A 26 -23.91 22.38 10.44
C ASN A 26 -22.71 21.43 10.38
N PHE A 27 -21.66 21.84 9.67
CA PHE A 27 -20.50 21.00 9.38
C PHE A 27 -19.22 21.50 10.05
N ASP A 28 -18.44 20.58 10.62
CA ASP A 28 -17.08 20.85 11.07
C ASP A 28 -16.16 19.68 10.71
N ILE A 29 -15.13 19.95 9.90
CA ILE A 29 -14.08 18.99 9.53
C ILE A 29 -12.68 19.56 9.78
N SER A 30 -12.59 20.62 10.58
CA SER A 30 -11.32 21.24 10.91
C SER A 30 -10.31 20.21 11.45
N ASN A 31 -9.01 20.44 11.21
CA ASN A 31 -7.92 19.57 11.68
C ASN A 31 -8.00 18.11 11.18
N ASN A 32 -8.25 17.93 9.88
CA ASN A 32 -8.09 16.66 9.18
C ASN A 32 -7.00 16.78 8.10
N PRO A 33 -6.19 15.74 7.85
CA PRO A 33 -5.18 15.72 6.79
C PRO A 33 -5.81 15.47 5.41
N LEU A 34 -6.68 16.39 4.98
CA LEU A 34 -7.44 16.25 3.74
C LEU A 34 -6.49 16.13 2.53
N ASN A 35 -6.78 15.16 1.67
CA ASN A 35 -6.05 14.94 0.42
C ASN A 35 -6.58 15.89 -0.65
N CYS A 36 -6.13 17.15 -0.57
CA CYS A 36 -6.53 18.26 -1.45
C CYS A 36 -6.05 18.04 -2.88
N THR A 37 -6.76 17.17 -3.59
CA THR A 37 -6.57 16.84 -5.00
C THR A 37 -7.74 17.37 -5.81
N CYS A 38 -7.66 17.31 -7.14
CA CYS A 38 -8.73 17.78 -8.03
C CYS A 38 -10.09 17.10 -7.79
N THR A 39 -10.14 15.94 -7.15
CA THR A 39 -11.42 15.28 -6.80
C THR A 39 -12.18 16.02 -5.71
N LEU A 40 -11.52 16.88 -4.94
CA LEU A 40 -12.13 17.75 -3.93
C LEU A 40 -12.44 19.16 -4.48
N LYS A 41 -12.37 19.39 -5.80
CA LYS A 41 -12.77 20.67 -6.41
C LYS A 41 -14.20 21.06 -6.02
N TRP A 42 -15.11 20.09 -5.97
CA TRP A 42 -16.49 20.32 -5.52
C TRP A 42 -16.57 20.80 -4.07
N LEU A 43 -15.62 20.38 -3.23
CA LEU A 43 -15.62 20.67 -1.79
C LEU A 43 -15.44 22.17 -1.55
N ILE A 44 -14.58 22.84 -2.33
CA ILE A 44 -14.41 24.30 -2.26
C ILE A 44 -15.70 25.01 -2.64
N LYS A 45 -16.29 24.65 -3.78
CA LYS A 45 -17.55 25.23 -4.24
C LYS A 45 -18.69 25.01 -3.24
N TRP A 46 -18.74 23.84 -2.62
CA TRP A 46 -19.71 23.55 -1.56
C TRP A 46 -19.41 24.33 -0.29
N PHE A 47 -18.15 24.43 0.14
CA PHE A 47 -17.74 25.21 1.31
C PHE A 47 -17.96 26.73 1.14
N GLU A 48 -17.84 27.25 -0.07
CA GLU A 48 -18.25 28.60 -0.45
C GLU A 48 -19.75 28.80 -0.21
N THR A 49 -20.60 27.84 -0.62
CA THR A 49 -22.06 27.95 -0.41
C THR A 49 -22.47 27.96 1.06
N ILE A 50 -21.65 27.40 1.95
CA ILE A 50 -21.91 27.30 3.39
C ILE A 50 -20.97 28.18 4.24
N ASN A 51 -20.18 29.07 3.64
CA ASN A 51 -19.23 29.98 4.31
C ASN A 51 -18.21 29.30 5.25
N LEU A 52 -17.70 28.11 4.90
CA LEU A 52 -16.77 27.34 5.75
C LEU A 52 -15.33 27.26 5.22
N LEU A 53 -14.96 28.02 4.20
CA LEU A 53 -13.64 27.95 3.55
C LEU A 53 -12.44 27.98 4.53
N ASN A 54 -12.54 28.80 5.57
CA ASN A 54 -11.49 28.96 6.59
C ASN A 54 -11.24 27.69 7.43
N LYS A 55 -12.09 26.67 7.32
CA LYS A 55 -11.96 25.39 8.05
C LYS A 55 -11.26 24.29 7.25
N ILE A 56 -10.92 24.54 5.98
CA ILE A 56 -10.18 23.57 5.15
C ILE A 56 -8.69 23.70 5.45
N ASN A 57 -8.10 22.69 6.09
CA ASN A 57 -6.66 22.63 6.32
C ASN A 57 -6.01 21.67 5.32
N CYS A 58 -5.65 22.17 4.14
CA CYS A 58 -4.75 21.46 3.25
C CYS A 58 -3.33 21.70 3.76
N GLN A 59 -2.53 20.65 3.97
CA GLN A 59 -1.18 20.72 4.54
C GLN A 59 -0.15 21.62 3.77
N LYS A 60 -0.57 22.41 2.76
CA LYS A 60 0.35 23.14 1.87
C LYS A 60 0.05 24.60 1.48
N SER A 61 -1.00 25.28 1.95
CA SER A 61 -1.12 26.73 1.67
C SER A 61 -1.94 27.51 2.69
N LYS A 62 -1.46 28.71 3.05
CA LYS A 62 -2.16 29.71 3.89
C LYS A 62 -3.24 30.48 3.12
N TYR A 63 -3.27 30.37 1.80
CA TYR A 63 -4.27 30.99 0.92
C TYR A 63 -4.66 29.94 -0.13
N LEU A 64 -5.88 29.41 -0.05
CA LEU A 64 -6.38 28.39 -0.97
C LEU A 64 -7.16 29.06 -2.09
N ASN A 65 -6.61 29.07 -3.31
CA ASN A 65 -7.34 29.42 -4.52
C ASN A 65 -7.82 28.15 -5.25
N GLU A 66 -8.83 28.28 -6.11
CA GLU A 66 -9.39 27.17 -6.93
C GLU A 66 -8.30 26.43 -7.74
N ASN A 67 -7.27 27.16 -8.17
CA ASN A 67 -6.14 26.65 -8.93
C ASN A 67 -5.11 25.88 -8.08
N ASP A 68 -5.10 26.03 -6.75
CA ASP A 68 -4.15 25.34 -5.87
C ASP A 68 -4.53 23.86 -5.67
N PHE A 69 -5.82 23.52 -5.76
CA PHE A 69 -6.32 22.14 -5.80
C PHE A 69 -6.06 21.45 -7.15
N CYS A 70 -5.75 22.25 -8.17
CA CYS A 70 -5.57 21.83 -9.56
C CYS A 70 -4.22 22.28 -10.13
N LEU A 71 -3.17 22.38 -9.31
CA LEU A 71 -1.81 22.53 -9.83
C LEU A 71 -1.50 21.32 -10.71
N ASN A 72 -1.15 21.60 -11.97
CA ASN A 72 -0.84 20.65 -13.04
C ASN A 72 -0.44 19.27 -12.49
N LYS A 73 -1.37 18.30 -12.57
CA LYS A 73 -1.11 16.92 -12.17
C LYS A 73 0.13 16.46 -12.92
N LYS A 74 1.28 16.44 -12.26
CA LYS A 74 2.40 15.62 -12.74
C LYS A 74 1.80 14.23 -12.88
N ASN A 75 1.81 13.68 -14.10
CA ASN A 75 1.27 12.35 -14.33
C ASN A 75 1.91 11.39 -13.32
N PHE A 76 1.09 10.51 -12.73
CA PHE A 76 1.57 9.52 -11.79
C PHE A 76 1.23 8.13 -12.29
N LEU A 77 2.08 7.18 -11.93
CA LEU A 77 1.91 5.78 -12.25
C LEU A 77 2.49 4.94 -11.12
N PHE A 78 1.61 4.24 -10.42
CA PHE A 78 1.97 3.28 -9.38
C PHE A 78 1.54 1.88 -9.81
N ILE A 79 2.38 0.90 -9.51
CA ILE A 79 2.14 -0.50 -9.79
C ILE A 79 2.16 -1.27 -8.47
N THR A 80 1.28 -2.25 -8.32
CA THR A 80 1.27 -3.16 -7.18
C THR A 80 1.33 -4.58 -7.72
N PRO A 81 2.34 -5.39 -7.29
CA PRO A 81 3.42 -5.04 -6.36
C PRO A 81 4.43 -4.05 -6.95
N GLU A 82 5.12 -3.29 -6.09
CA GLU A 82 6.08 -2.25 -6.52
C GLU A 82 7.43 -2.81 -6.98
N GLN A 83 7.74 -4.04 -6.58
CA GLN A 83 9.02 -4.71 -6.84
C GLN A 83 8.78 -6.03 -7.59
N SER A 84 9.80 -6.50 -8.31
CA SER A 84 9.80 -7.82 -8.93
C SER A 84 9.52 -8.92 -7.90
N GLN A 85 8.76 -9.94 -8.29
CA GLN A 85 8.29 -10.98 -7.38
C GLN A 85 8.75 -12.36 -7.82
N ILE A 86 9.10 -13.17 -6.83
CA ILE A 86 9.20 -14.62 -6.96
C ILE A 86 7.89 -15.18 -6.41
N VAL A 87 7.14 -15.88 -7.25
CA VAL A 87 5.80 -16.41 -6.93
C VAL A 87 5.75 -17.90 -7.25
N TYR A 88 4.71 -18.58 -6.77
CA TYR A 88 4.61 -20.02 -6.89
C TYR A 88 3.51 -20.40 -7.88
N GLN A 89 3.75 -21.50 -8.61
CA GLN A 89 2.74 -22.06 -9.51
C GLN A 89 1.45 -22.38 -8.74
N ASN A 90 0.30 -22.18 -9.39
CA ASN A 90 -1.06 -22.34 -8.85
C ASN A 90 -1.49 -21.33 -7.78
N ASP A 91 -0.60 -20.46 -7.29
CA ASP A 91 -1.01 -19.36 -6.42
C ASP A 91 -1.77 -18.29 -7.24
N PRO A 92 -2.77 -17.63 -6.65
CA PRO A 92 -3.42 -16.48 -7.27
C PRO A 92 -2.49 -15.27 -7.22
N PHE A 93 -2.53 -14.45 -8.27
CA PHE A 93 -1.70 -13.25 -8.35
C PHE A 93 -2.48 -12.07 -8.94
N THR A 94 -2.26 -10.89 -8.36
CA THR A 94 -2.92 -9.67 -8.78
C THR A 94 -1.89 -8.62 -9.12
N LEU A 95 -2.02 -8.04 -10.31
CA LEU A 95 -1.31 -6.84 -10.71
C LEU A 95 -2.30 -5.68 -10.71
N ASN A 96 -1.94 -4.58 -10.07
CA ASN A 96 -2.74 -3.37 -10.10
C ASN A 96 -1.93 -2.19 -10.60
N CYS A 97 -2.54 -1.37 -11.43
CA CYS A 97 -1.96 -0.16 -11.96
C CYS A 97 -2.85 1.03 -11.63
N SER A 98 -2.30 1.99 -10.88
CA SER A 98 -2.99 3.21 -10.48
C SER A 98 -2.37 4.41 -11.17
N SER A 99 -3.19 5.17 -11.90
CA SER A 99 -2.78 6.37 -12.62
C SER A 99 -3.92 7.38 -12.72
N ASN A 100 -3.58 8.64 -13.01
CA ASN A 100 -4.52 9.70 -13.35
C ASN A 100 -4.97 9.68 -14.82
N THR A 101 -4.37 8.84 -15.66
CA THR A 101 -4.72 8.67 -17.08
C THR A 101 -5.08 7.21 -17.40
N LYS A 102 -5.63 6.97 -18.60
CA LYS A 102 -5.98 5.61 -19.04
C LYS A 102 -4.73 4.72 -19.06
N THR A 103 -4.86 3.52 -18.51
CA THR A 103 -3.77 2.55 -18.39
C THR A 103 -3.99 1.37 -19.32
N TYR A 104 -2.90 0.73 -19.73
CA TYR A 104 -2.94 -0.60 -20.35
C TYR A 104 -1.71 -1.41 -19.94
N TRP A 105 -1.82 -2.72 -20.06
CA TRP A 105 -0.78 -3.68 -19.72
C TRP A 105 -0.19 -4.33 -20.96
N THR A 106 1.11 -4.56 -20.90
CA THR A 106 1.84 -5.43 -21.81
C THR A 106 2.53 -6.55 -21.03
N PHE A 107 2.53 -7.76 -21.60
CA PHE A 107 3.30 -8.89 -21.12
C PHE A 107 4.35 -9.25 -22.18
N ASN A 108 5.63 -9.21 -21.80
CA ASN A 108 6.76 -9.39 -22.72
C ASN A 108 6.60 -8.53 -23.98
N GLU A 109 6.36 -7.23 -23.78
CA GLU A 109 6.18 -6.19 -24.81
C GLU A 109 4.93 -6.35 -25.71
N LYS A 110 4.13 -7.40 -25.52
CA LYS A 110 2.88 -7.60 -26.26
C LYS A 110 1.69 -7.09 -25.46
N PHE A 111 0.74 -6.45 -26.14
CA PHE A 111 -0.51 -6.00 -25.52
C PHE A 111 -1.21 -7.16 -24.80
N TYR A 112 -1.65 -6.92 -23.57
CA TYR A 112 -2.32 -7.90 -22.74
C TYR A 112 -3.75 -7.48 -22.36
N SER A 113 -3.93 -6.27 -21.81
CA SER A 113 -5.26 -5.79 -21.36
C SER A 113 -5.31 -4.28 -21.20
N ASN A 114 -6.51 -3.70 -21.33
CA ASN A 114 -6.81 -2.30 -21.00
C ASN A 114 -7.29 -2.11 -19.54
N ASN A 115 -7.45 -3.19 -18.78
CA ASN A 115 -7.91 -3.10 -17.39
C ASN A 115 -6.78 -2.58 -16.49
N SER A 116 -7.10 -1.73 -15.52
CA SER A 116 -6.13 -1.28 -14.51
C SER A 116 -5.59 -2.44 -13.67
N THR A 117 -6.42 -3.45 -13.44
CA THR A 117 -6.13 -4.61 -12.60
C THR A 117 -6.19 -5.89 -13.41
N ILE A 118 -5.16 -6.73 -13.27
CA ILE A 118 -5.10 -8.08 -13.83
C ILE A 118 -5.14 -9.05 -12.67
N PHE A 119 -6.09 -9.98 -12.71
CA PHE A 119 -6.19 -11.07 -11.76
C PHE A 119 -5.91 -12.40 -12.48
N ILE A 120 -4.87 -13.09 -12.03
CA ILE A 120 -4.48 -14.42 -12.51
C ILE A 120 -4.86 -15.40 -11.40
N PRO A 121 -5.95 -16.18 -11.53
CA PRO A 121 -6.40 -17.07 -10.45
C PRO A 121 -5.43 -18.22 -10.20
N TYR A 122 -4.73 -18.67 -11.23
CA TYR A 122 -3.74 -19.75 -11.17
C TYR A 122 -2.51 -19.38 -11.99
N LEU A 123 -1.37 -19.21 -11.33
CA LEU A 123 -0.10 -18.94 -12.00
C LEU A 123 0.47 -20.18 -12.69
N TYR A 124 1.00 -20.00 -13.90
CA TYR A 124 1.72 -21.00 -14.69
C TYR A 124 3.13 -20.50 -15.02
N LEU A 125 4.04 -21.40 -15.37
CA LEU A 125 5.44 -21.05 -15.67
C LEU A 125 5.57 -20.01 -16.81
N ASN A 126 4.66 -20.04 -17.78
CA ASN A 126 4.62 -19.10 -18.91
C ASN A 126 4.17 -17.68 -18.52
N HIS A 127 3.68 -17.45 -17.31
CA HIS A 127 3.45 -16.11 -16.77
C HIS A 127 4.74 -15.45 -16.26
N SER A 128 5.85 -16.19 -16.23
CA SER A 128 7.16 -15.62 -15.93
C SER A 128 7.59 -14.69 -17.06
N GLY A 129 7.97 -13.46 -16.71
CA GLY A 129 8.32 -12.44 -17.69
C GLY A 129 8.13 -11.03 -17.18
N LEU A 130 8.22 -10.08 -18.10
CA LEU A 130 8.11 -8.66 -17.82
C LEU A 130 6.67 -8.19 -17.99
N TRP A 131 6.08 -7.74 -16.89
CA TRP A 131 4.75 -7.13 -16.86
C TRP A 131 4.91 -5.62 -16.75
N THR A 132 4.44 -4.89 -17.77
CA THR A 132 4.56 -3.43 -17.81
C THR A 132 3.19 -2.80 -17.87
N CYS A 133 2.90 -1.92 -16.92
CA CYS A 133 1.78 -1.00 -17.04
C CYS A 133 2.26 0.29 -17.69
N HIS A 134 1.47 0.78 -18.64
CA HIS A 134 1.69 2.02 -19.36
C HIS A 134 0.57 3.00 -19.05
N SER A 135 0.91 4.28 -18.97
CA SER A 135 -0.06 5.36 -18.79
C SER A 135 0.47 6.64 -19.39
N PHE A 136 -0.15 7.11 -20.47
CA PHE A 136 0.31 8.25 -21.27
C PHE A 136 1.83 8.15 -21.57
N ASN A 137 2.67 8.97 -20.93
CA ASN A 137 4.13 9.01 -21.11
C ASN A 137 4.92 8.32 -19.98
N LEU A 138 4.24 7.55 -19.12
CA LEU A 138 4.84 6.83 -18.02
C LEU A 138 4.67 5.33 -18.22
N ASN A 139 5.66 4.57 -17.80
CA ASN A 139 5.55 3.12 -17.67
C ASN A 139 6.22 2.65 -16.38
N ARG A 140 5.74 1.51 -15.87
CA ARG A 140 6.32 0.82 -14.72
C ARG A 140 6.28 -0.66 -15.02
N SER A 141 7.42 -1.31 -14.85
CA SER A 141 7.59 -2.74 -15.14
C SER A 141 7.95 -3.48 -13.87
N ILE A 142 7.45 -4.70 -13.76
CA ILE A 142 7.90 -5.67 -12.77
C ILE A 142 8.25 -6.99 -13.45
N SER A 143 9.30 -7.64 -12.97
CA SER A 143 9.62 -9.00 -13.38
C SER A 143 8.89 -9.98 -12.47
N LEU A 144 8.16 -10.91 -13.06
CA LEU A 144 7.54 -12.02 -12.37
C LEU A 144 8.33 -13.29 -12.68
N HIS A 145 8.77 -14.00 -11.64
CA HIS A 145 9.36 -15.34 -11.79
C HIS A 145 8.48 -16.36 -11.07
N VAL A 146 7.85 -17.25 -11.84
CA VAL A 146 7.01 -18.32 -11.30
C VAL A 146 7.87 -19.57 -11.07
N LEU A 147 7.87 -20.10 -9.86
CA LEU A 147 8.58 -21.32 -9.50
C LEU A 147 7.64 -22.53 -9.54
N ASN A 148 8.13 -23.63 -10.13
CA ASN A 148 7.43 -24.91 -10.12
C ASN A 148 7.47 -25.51 -8.70
N ILE A 149 6.31 -25.88 -8.16
CA ILE A 149 6.19 -26.43 -6.81
C ILE A 149 6.73 -27.86 -6.67
N GLN A 150 6.85 -28.60 -7.78
CA GLN A 150 7.32 -29.99 -7.79
C GLN A 150 8.85 -30.10 -7.75
N THR A 151 9.54 -29.19 -8.43
CA THR A 151 11.01 -29.23 -8.57
C THR A 151 11.73 -28.38 -7.54
N ASN A 152 11.03 -27.45 -6.89
CA ASN A 152 11.60 -26.57 -5.90
C ASN A 152 11.13 -26.98 -4.50
N HIS A 153 12.01 -26.80 -3.52
CA HIS A 153 11.73 -27.14 -2.13
C HIS A 153 11.57 -25.86 -1.31
N PHE A 154 10.61 -25.87 -0.39
CA PHE A 154 10.22 -24.68 0.36
C PHE A 154 9.87 -25.03 1.80
N CYS A 155 10.03 -24.06 2.68
CA CYS A 155 9.36 -24.02 3.96
C CYS A 155 7.96 -23.40 3.76
N GLN A 156 6.93 -24.01 4.34
CA GLN A 156 5.57 -23.48 4.26
C GLN A 156 5.45 -22.17 5.04
N SER A 157 4.45 -21.36 4.68
CA SER A 157 4.16 -20.17 5.47
C SER A 157 3.78 -20.56 6.90
N LEU A 158 4.22 -19.75 7.85
CA LEU A 158 4.04 -20.00 9.28
C LEU A 158 3.65 -18.71 9.98
N GLN A 159 2.52 -18.74 10.68
CA GLN A 159 2.17 -17.72 11.68
C GLN A 159 2.71 -18.16 13.03
N MET A 160 3.32 -17.22 13.75
CA MET A 160 3.93 -17.50 15.03
C MET A 160 3.72 -16.33 15.98
N ASP A 161 3.04 -16.61 17.08
CA ASP A 161 2.91 -15.71 18.22
C ASP A 161 4.08 -15.92 19.19
N THR A 162 4.72 -14.82 19.55
CA THR A 162 5.83 -14.82 20.52
C THR A 162 5.60 -13.71 21.54
N SER A 163 6.40 -13.73 22.61
CA SER A 163 6.48 -12.61 23.56
C SER A 163 7.00 -11.32 22.93
N LYS A 164 7.52 -11.36 21.69
CA LYS A 164 8.03 -10.22 20.91
C LYS A 164 7.10 -9.81 19.75
N GLY A 165 5.90 -10.39 19.70
CA GLY A 165 4.87 -10.09 18.71
C GLY A 165 4.49 -11.26 17.82
N HIS A 166 3.53 -10.98 16.96
CA HIS A 166 3.01 -11.91 15.96
C HIS A 166 3.79 -11.75 14.65
N PHE A 167 4.38 -12.84 14.17
CA PHE A 167 5.16 -12.88 12.94
C PHE A 167 4.47 -13.75 11.88
N TYR A 168 4.44 -13.26 10.64
CA TYR A 168 4.01 -14.02 9.47
C TYR A 168 5.22 -14.31 8.57
N TRP A 169 5.73 -15.53 8.65
CA TRP A 169 6.83 -15.99 7.80
C TRP A 169 6.26 -16.49 6.47
N PRO A 170 6.59 -15.84 5.34
CA PRO A 170 6.05 -16.24 4.04
C PRO A 170 6.66 -17.57 3.59
N ARG A 171 5.96 -18.30 2.72
CA ARG A 171 6.54 -19.47 2.02
C ARG A 171 7.86 -19.04 1.37
N THR A 172 8.92 -19.82 1.59
CA THR A 172 10.30 -19.41 1.27
C THR A 172 11.10 -20.59 0.71
N LEU A 173 11.95 -20.33 -0.28
CA LEU A 173 12.86 -21.33 -0.89
C LEU A 173 13.90 -21.83 0.12
N THR A 174 14.22 -23.11 0.07
CA THR A 174 15.29 -23.69 0.91
C THR A 174 16.62 -22.97 0.75
N GLY A 175 17.35 -22.83 1.85
CA GLY A 175 18.66 -22.16 1.93
C GLY A 175 18.58 -20.63 2.08
N GLN A 176 17.39 -20.05 2.17
CA GLN A 176 17.20 -18.60 2.32
C GLN A 176 16.98 -18.19 3.77
N ILE A 177 17.46 -16.99 4.11
CA ILE A 177 17.19 -16.30 5.38
C ILE A 177 16.23 -15.16 5.09
N ILE A 178 15.08 -15.16 5.76
CA ILE A 178 14.09 -14.09 5.63
C ILE A 178 14.26 -13.09 6.75
N GLN A 179 14.14 -11.82 6.38
CA GLN A 179 14.16 -10.69 7.29
C GLN A 179 12.77 -10.04 7.34
N LEU A 180 12.20 -9.91 8.53
CA LEU A 180 10.96 -9.16 8.77
C LEU A 180 11.21 -7.96 9.67
N LYS A 181 10.37 -6.93 9.59
CA LYS A 181 10.40 -5.82 10.53
C LYS A 181 9.83 -6.24 11.88
N CYS A 182 10.42 -5.77 12.97
CA CYS A 182 9.92 -6.04 14.32
C CYS A 182 8.56 -5.35 14.58
N PRO A 183 7.53 -6.07 15.06
CA PRO A 183 6.19 -5.51 15.28
C PRO A 183 6.13 -4.36 16.29
N PHE A 184 6.98 -4.41 17.32
CA PHE A 184 6.99 -3.43 18.42
C PHE A 184 8.27 -2.59 18.48
N GLY A 185 9.00 -2.51 17.37
CA GLY A 185 10.25 -1.74 17.30
C GLY A 185 11.45 -2.44 17.94
N SER A 186 12.45 -1.64 18.33
CA SER A 186 13.77 -2.12 18.73
C SER A 186 13.82 -2.54 20.19
N ALA A 187 14.55 -3.61 20.47
CA ALA A 187 14.81 -4.04 21.84
C ALA A 187 15.55 -2.94 22.61
N ALA A 188 15.33 -2.87 23.93
CA ALA A 188 15.83 -1.79 24.80
C ALA A 188 17.37 -1.65 24.85
N TRP A 189 18.13 -2.62 24.34
CA TRP A 189 19.59 -2.55 24.28
C TRP A 189 20.10 -1.98 22.94
N LEU A 190 19.22 -1.76 21.96
CA LEU A 190 19.53 -1.22 20.62
C LEU A 190 19.22 0.29 20.48
N ILE A 191 19.14 1.03 21.59
CA ILE A 191 18.62 2.42 21.66
C ILE A 191 19.33 3.43 20.73
N ASN A 192 20.49 3.10 20.15
CA ASN A 192 21.26 3.99 19.26
C ASN A 192 21.60 3.38 17.89
N SER A 193 20.90 2.32 17.46
CA SER A 193 21.05 1.76 16.11
C SER A 193 20.31 2.64 15.10
N TYR A 194 21.00 3.16 14.09
CA TYR A 194 20.38 3.81 12.93
C TYR A 194 19.57 2.83 12.07
N ASP A 195 19.83 1.52 12.19
CA ASP A 195 19.14 0.49 11.43
C ASP A 195 17.80 0.10 12.05
N ASP A 196 16.79 -0.03 11.17
CA ASP A 196 15.48 -0.59 11.50
C ASP A 196 15.65 -2.01 12.12
N PRO A 197 15.04 -2.28 13.31
CA PRO A 197 15.17 -3.56 14.00
C PRO A 197 14.45 -4.67 13.23
N LYS A 198 15.13 -5.82 13.13
CA LYS A 198 14.71 -6.93 12.27
C LYS A 198 14.64 -8.27 13.00
N ALA A 199 13.71 -9.10 12.56
CA ALA A 199 13.61 -10.51 12.90
C ALA A 199 14.16 -11.34 11.73
N TYR A 200 14.87 -12.43 12.04
CA TYR A 200 15.41 -13.35 11.04
C TYR A 200 14.91 -14.77 11.27
N TYR A 201 14.67 -15.49 10.18
CA TYR A 201 14.38 -16.92 10.24
C TYR A 201 14.89 -17.63 8.99
N THR A 202 15.46 -18.82 9.16
CA THR A 202 16.13 -19.55 8.08
C THR A 202 15.28 -20.71 7.61
N CYS A 203 15.07 -20.81 6.30
CA CYS A 203 14.49 -22.01 5.70
C CYS A 203 15.61 -23.00 5.36
N SER A 204 15.71 -24.11 6.09
CA SER A 204 16.73 -25.14 5.86
C SER A 204 16.51 -25.91 4.55
N PHE A 205 17.56 -26.57 4.05
CA PHE A 205 17.45 -27.52 2.93
C PHE A 205 16.51 -28.70 3.18
N ASN A 206 16.21 -28.99 4.45
CA ASN A 206 15.28 -30.05 4.84
C ASN A 206 13.81 -29.58 4.87
N ARG A 207 13.50 -28.37 4.36
CA ARG A 207 12.15 -27.77 4.33
C ARG A 207 11.58 -27.47 5.72
N GLN A 208 12.46 -27.23 6.68
CA GLN A 208 12.11 -26.85 8.05
C GLN A 208 12.65 -25.47 8.37
N TRP A 209 11.84 -24.70 9.08
CA TRP A 209 12.27 -23.42 9.61
C TRP A 209 13.16 -23.61 10.85
N ILE A 210 14.36 -23.04 10.81
CA ILE A 210 15.40 -23.16 11.85
C ILE A 210 16.05 -21.81 12.15
N ASP A 211 16.77 -21.71 13.27
CA ASP A 211 17.57 -20.53 13.64
C ASP A 211 16.76 -19.23 13.71
N LEU A 212 15.66 -19.25 14.46
CA LEU A 212 14.85 -18.06 14.72
C LEU A 212 15.65 -17.05 15.55
N ASP A 213 15.88 -15.85 15.01
CA ASP A 213 16.49 -14.74 15.71
C ASP A 213 15.54 -13.55 15.82
N LEU A 214 15.09 -13.29 17.05
CA LEU A 214 14.26 -12.14 17.42
C LEU A 214 15.01 -11.18 18.36
N SER A 215 16.33 -11.27 18.45
CA SER A 215 17.17 -10.52 19.40
C SER A 215 16.95 -9.01 19.32
N GLN A 216 16.72 -8.50 18.10
CA GLN A 216 16.52 -7.07 17.85
C GLN A 216 15.12 -6.56 18.16
N CYS A 217 14.13 -7.45 18.34
CA CYS A 217 12.74 -7.05 18.53
C CYS A 217 12.40 -6.83 20.00
N ALA A 218 11.65 -5.75 20.27
CA ALA A 218 11.09 -5.45 21.57
C ALA A 218 10.05 -6.51 22.01
N PHE A 219 9.89 -6.66 23.32
CA PHE A 219 8.81 -7.46 23.88
C PHE A 219 7.46 -6.74 23.72
N ARG A 220 6.39 -7.51 23.60
CA ARG A 220 5.02 -7.02 23.69
C ARG A 220 4.82 -6.43 25.09
N THR A 221 4.83 -5.11 25.20
CA THR A 221 4.49 -4.44 26.44
C THR A 221 2.97 -4.45 26.59
N ASN A 222 2.48 -5.04 27.69
CA ASN A 222 1.12 -4.78 28.14
C ASN A 222 1.14 -3.36 28.75
N ILE A 223 0.96 -2.33 27.92
CA ILE A 223 0.60 -1.02 28.47
C ILE A 223 -0.89 -1.11 28.77
N SER A 224 -1.19 -1.49 30.02
CA SER A 224 -2.51 -1.38 30.66
C SER A 224 -2.91 0.08 30.82
#